data_AF-W6U723-F1
#
_entry.id   AF-W6U723-F1
#
_cell.length_a   1.000
_cell.length_b   1.000
_cell.length_c   1.000
_cell.angle_alpha   90.00
_cell.angle_beta   90.00
_cell.angle_gamma   90.00
#
_symmetry.space_group_name_H-M   'P 1'
#
loop_
_entity.id
_entity.type
_entity.pdbx_description
1 polymer ?
#
loop_
_entity_poly.entity_id
_entity_poly.type
_entity_poly.pdbx_seq_one_letter_code
_entity_poly.pdbx_strand_id
1 'polypeptide(L)'
;MEDYLYLSEGESEDSTLLAIYVKISNDECVVSLAFCHLEDHRFLIGQFIDSSLLPNLETAILQLGARECIVPSGLLSSDINVSKLKSSDKPGRLQYLELVLERSNVLITELDRAEYFTNDCFEDLNSLLKQNSTSTSIDVPNLFHAKSELAEAFLCLGAIFRFLRLQSNEALAHTFTISCFSLDNHVRLDSAALNALHLLPTSSETESKYNSVYGVLNHCRTPQGQRLLAQWLRQPLTDVARIDERLDLVEAFVDDSSLRNTFHETSLRRVPDLPRLARRLQMSKASLQVISTSTFTAVLLSVVGLRIETITLWYLILYFFSQF
;
A
#
# COMPACT_ATOMS: atom_id res chain seq x y z
N MET A 1 3.44 12.28 -17.38
CA MET A 1 2.69 10.99 -17.23
C MET A 1 3.58 9.78 -17.52
N GLU A 2 4.53 9.86 -18.47
CA GLU A 2 5.68 8.94 -18.51
C GLU A 2 6.58 9.09 -17.27
N ASP A 3 6.52 10.24 -16.58
CA ASP A 3 7.32 10.59 -15.41
C ASP A 3 7.13 9.71 -14.17
N TYR A 4 6.00 9.00 -14.02
CA TYR A 4 5.79 8.06 -12.88
C TYR A 4 6.74 6.86 -12.93
N LEU A 5 7.19 6.49 -14.13
CA LEU A 5 8.19 5.43 -14.35
C LEU A 5 9.63 5.98 -14.45
N TYR A 6 9.78 7.31 -14.48
CA TYR A 6 11.05 8.04 -14.56
C TYR A 6 11.33 8.93 -13.35
N LEU A 7 10.61 8.73 -12.23
CA LEU A 7 10.91 9.46 -10.99
C LEU A 7 12.40 9.33 -10.68
N SER A 8 12.98 10.52 -10.72
CA SER A 8 14.37 10.87 -10.75
C SER A 8 15.04 10.56 -9.42
N GLU A 9 16.36 10.75 -9.41
CA GLU A 9 17.33 10.53 -8.34
C GLU A 9 17.12 11.35 -7.05
N GLY A 10 15.87 11.68 -6.69
CA GLY A 10 15.50 12.39 -5.47
C GLY A 10 14.71 11.52 -4.48
N GLU A 11 14.61 12.00 -3.24
CA GLU A 11 13.80 11.51 -2.12
C GLU A 11 12.29 11.56 -2.45
N SER A 12 11.86 10.86 -3.50
CA SER A 12 10.46 10.75 -3.88
C SER A 12 9.78 9.76 -2.94
N GLU A 13 8.71 10.26 -2.33
CA GLU A 13 7.83 9.58 -1.41
C GLU A 13 7.15 8.38 -2.10
N ASP A 14 6.79 7.36 -1.31
CA ASP A 14 6.24 6.09 -1.80
C ASP A 14 5.08 6.33 -2.78
N SER A 15 5.28 5.93 -4.04
CA SER A 15 4.26 6.07 -5.08
C SER A 15 3.15 5.05 -4.82
N THR A 16 2.09 5.54 -4.16
CA THR A 16 0.92 4.79 -3.73
C THR A 16 -0.30 5.29 -4.47
N LEU A 17 -1.03 4.37 -5.09
CA LEU A 17 -2.20 4.66 -5.91
C LEU A 17 -3.42 3.96 -5.33
N LEU A 18 -4.52 4.69 -5.23
CA LEU A 18 -5.82 4.20 -4.82
C LEU A 18 -6.80 4.38 -5.98
N ALA A 19 -7.76 3.48 -6.14
CA ALA A 19 -8.91 3.68 -7.01
C ALA A 19 -10.15 3.35 -6.22
N ILE A 20 -11.15 4.23 -6.29
CA ILE A 20 -12.37 4.12 -5.50
C ILE A 20 -13.58 4.12 -6.44
N TYR A 21 -14.54 3.25 -6.13
CA TYR A 21 -15.88 3.29 -6.68
C TYR A 21 -16.90 3.27 -5.55
N VAL A 22 -17.85 4.19 -5.61
CA VAL A 22 -18.93 4.30 -4.61
C VAL A 22 -20.25 4.01 -5.29
N LYS A 23 -21.00 3.06 -4.73
CA LYS A 23 -22.33 2.67 -5.20
C LYS A 23 -23.34 2.80 -4.09
N ILE A 24 -24.50 3.36 -4.41
CA ILE A 24 -25.61 3.50 -3.46
C ILE A 24 -26.67 2.48 -3.84
N SER A 25 -26.96 1.54 -2.94
CA SER A 25 -27.99 0.52 -3.15
C SER A 25 -28.85 0.44 -1.89
N ASN A 26 -30.18 0.52 -2.03
CA ASN A 26 -31.12 0.40 -0.91
C ASN A 26 -30.81 1.32 0.30
N ASP A 27 -30.36 2.55 0.04
CA ASP A 27 -29.95 3.56 1.05
C ASP A 27 -28.61 3.29 1.76
N GLU A 28 -28.02 2.11 1.53
CA GLU A 28 -26.67 1.75 1.95
C GLU A 28 -25.63 2.27 0.93
N CYS A 29 -24.55 2.87 1.45
CA CYS A 29 -23.42 3.31 0.65
C CYS A 29 -22.37 2.20 0.68
N VAL A 30 -22.08 1.59 -0.46
CA VAL A 30 -21.04 0.57 -0.59
C VAL A 30 -19.84 1.20 -1.27
N VAL A 31 -18.71 1.15 -0.59
CA VAL A 31 -17.44 1.66 -1.09
C VAL A 31 -16.57 0.48 -1.49
N SER A 32 -16.19 0.46 -2.75
CA SER A 32 -15.25 -0.50 -3.32
C SER A 32 -13.93 0.21 -3.60
N LEU A 33 -12.81 -0.43 -3.26
CA LEU A 33 -11.49 0.14 -3.46
C LEU A 33 -10.48 -0.89 -3.95
N ALA A 34 -9.52 -0.40 -4.71
CA ALA A 34 -8.28 -1.08 -5.00
C ALA A 34 -7.12 -0.15 -4.68
N PHE A 35 -6.04 -0.69 -4.14
CA PHE A 35 -4.83 0.03 -3.80
C PHE A 35 -3.62 -0.69 -4.36
N CYS A 36 -2.64 0.08 -4.82
CA CYS A 36 -1.41 -0.41 -5.40
C CYS A 36 -0.22 0.24 -4.70
N HIS A 37 0.62 -0.62 -4.12
CA HIS A 37 1.95 -0.22 -3.68
C HIS A 37 2.97 -0.60 -4.76
N LEU A 38 3.51 0.39 -5.47
CA LEU A 38 4.42 0.15 -6.59
C LEU A 38 5.77 -0.40 -6.16
N GLU A 39 6.26 -0.07 -4.96
CA GLU A 39 7.57 -0.56 -4.48
C GLU A 39 7.52 -2.03 -4.03
N ASP A 40 6.40 -2.48 -3.45
CA ASP A 40 6.25 -3.82 -2.88
C ASP A 40 5.59 -4.79 -3.84
N HIS A 41 5.22 -4.32 -5.04
CA HIS A 41 4.46 -5.09 -6.03
C HIS A 41 3.23 -5.77 -5.42
N ARG A 42 2.44 -5.00 -4.66
CA ARG A 42 1.27 -5.51 -3.96
C ARG A 42 0.03 -4.71 -4.33
N PHE A 43 -1.01 -5.45 -4.72
CA PHE A 43 -2.37 -4.97 -4.83
C PHE A 43 -3.19 -5.37 -3.61
N LEU A 44 -3.96 -4.42 -3.13
CA LEU A 44 -4.94 -4.60 -2.06
C LEU A 44 -6.31 -4.30 -2.64
N ILE A 45 -7.26 -5.20 -2.46
CA ILE A 45 -8.66 -5.01 -2.88
C ILE A 45 -9.58 -5.13 -1.68
N GLY A 46 -10.59 -4.27 -1.60
CA GLY A 46 -11.50 -4.27 -0.47
C GLY A 46 -12.85 -3.67 -0.81
N GLN A 47 -13.85 -4.04 -0.03
CA GLN A 47 -15.19 -3.47 -0.10
C GLN A 47 -15.74 -3.37 1.33
N PHE A 48 -16.41 -2.27 1.62
CA PHE A 48 -17.09 -2.08 2.91
C PHE A 48 -18.31 -1.19 2.75
N ILE A 49 -19.19 -1.27 3.73
CA ILE A 49 -20.37 -0.41 3.84
C ILE A 49 -19.96 0.85 4.61
N ASP A 50 -20.45 1.99 4.15
CA ASP A 50 -20.20 3.28 4.74
C ASP A 50 -21.49 4.09 4.93
N SER A 51 -21.38 5.15 5.73
CA SER A 51 -22.43 6.13 5.94
C SER A 51 -22.36 7.24 4.89
N SER A 52 -23.30 8.20 4.94
CA SER A 52 -23.29 9.38 4.07
C SER A 52 -22.05 10.24 4.16
N LEU A 53 -21.33 10.19 5.28
CA LEU A 53 -20.16 11.03 5.57
C LEU A 53 -18.83 10.37 5.21
N LEU A 54 -18.86 9.11 4.76
CA LEU A 54 -17.70 8.35 4.34
C LEU A 54 -16.53 8.21 5.38
N PRO A 55 -16.79 8.05 6.69
CA PRO A 55 -15.72 7.91 7.70
C PRO A 55 -14.89 6.62 7.55
N ASN A 56 -15.49 5.52 7.08
CA ASN A 56 -14.74 4.28 6.86
C ASN A 56 -13.80 4.43 5.67
N LEU A 57 -14.21 5.16 4.63
CA LEU A 57 -13.34 5.52 3.52
C LEU A 57 -12.18 6.43 3.95
N GLU A 58 -12.46 7.46 4.75
CA GLU A 58 -11.41 8.32 5.33
C GLU A 58 -10.37 7.48 6.08
N THR A 59 -10.85 6.56 6.93
CA THR A 59 -10.00 5.62 7.66
C THR A 59 -9.17 4.74 6.71
N ALA A 60 -9.80 4.19 5.67
CA ALA A 60 -9.13 3.33 4.70
C ALA A 60 -8.00 4.07 3.97
N ILE A 61 -8.25 5.30 3.52
CA ILE A 61 -7.26 6.15 2.84
C ILE A 61 -6.05 6.39 3.73
N LEU A 62 -6.29 6.75 5.00
CA LEU A 62 -5.24 7.04 5.97
C LEU A 62 -4.44 5.78 6.34
N GLN A 63 -5.10 4.65 6.56
CA GLN A 63 -4.45 3.36 6.84
C GLN A 63 -3.58 2.90 5.68
N LEU A 64 -4.07 3.01 4.44
CA LEU A 64 -3.32 2.63 3.23
C LEU A 64 -2.23 3.65 2.88
N GLY A 65 -2.36 4.89 3.37
CA GLY A 65 -1.39 5.94 3.10
C GLY A 65 -1.39 6.40 1.65
N ALA A 66 -2.54 6.33 0.98
CA ALA A 66 -2.66 6.70 -0.41
C ALA A 66 -2.38 8.19 -0.62
N ARG A 67 -1.65 8.52 -1.69
CA ARG A 67 -1.30 9.90 -2.07
C ARG A 67 -2.00 10.37 -3.33
N GLU A 68 -2.41 9.43 -4.17
CA GLU A 68 -3.17 9.71 -5.37
C GLU A 68 -4.35 8.72 -5.47
N CYS A 69 -5.52 9.24 -5.84
CA CYS A 69 -6.74 8.50 -5.97
C CYS A 69 -7.38 8.69 -7.35
N ILE A 70 -7.68 7.58 -8.01
CA ILE A 70 -8.33 7.50 -9.30
C ILE A 70 -9.84 7.34 -9.10
N VAL A 71 -10.60 8.21 -9.74
CA VAL A 71 -12.06 8.26 -9.62
C VAL A 71 -12.69 8.28 -11.02
N PRO A 72 -13.82 7.60 -11.27
CA PRO A 72 -14.49 7.69 -12.56
C PRO A 72 -15.07 9.10 -12.80
N SER A 73 -15.00 9.55 -14.04
CA SER A 73 -15.45 10.88 -14.46
C SER A 73 -16.93 11.11 -14.15
N GLY A 74 -17.26 12.34 -13.75
CA GLY A 74 -18.62 12.74 -13.38
C GLY A 74 -19.10 12.18 -12.03
N LEU A 75 -18.20 11.62 -11.22
CA LEU A 75 -18.47 11.30 -9.82
C LEU A 75 -18.29 12.53 -8.91
N LEU A 76 -17.44 13.50 -9.32
CA LEU A 76 -17.14 14.72 -8.56
C LEU A 76 -17.86 15.97 -9.10
N SER A 77 -18.39 15.92 -10.32
CA SER A 77 -19.04 17.07 -10.94
C SER A 77 -20.34 17.43 -10.22
N SER A 78 -20.33 18.59 -9.56
CA SER A 78 -21.49 19.28 -8.97
C SER A 78 -22.60 19.64 -9.98
N ASP A 79 -22.31 19.56 -11.29
CA ASP A 79 -23.20 19.99 -12.37
C ASP A 79 -23.99 18.85 -13.02
N ILE A 80 -24.66 18.02 -12.21
CA ILE A 80 -25.68 17.15 -12.77
C ILE A 80 -27.04 17.85 -12.73
N ASN A 81 -27.44 18.38 -13.89
CA ASN A 81 -28.84 18.64 -14.22
C ASN A 81 -29.70 17.45 -13.77
N VAL A 82 -30.49 17.69 -12.73
CA VAL A 82 -31.37 16.77 -11.97
C VAL A 82 -32.34 15.96 -12.86
N SER A 83 -32.46 16.29 -14.14
CA SER A 83 -33.48 15.75 -15.06
C SER A 83 -33.07 14.54 -15.89
N LYS A 84 -31.82 14.04 -15.82
CA LYS A 84 -31.38 12.86 -16.61
C LYS A 84 -30.78 11.72 -15.79
N LEU A 85 -30.75 11.81 -14.47
CA LEU A 85 -30.31 10.70 -13.63
C LEU A 85 -31.45 9.71 -13.39
N LYS A 86 -31.20 8.43 -13.64
CA LYS A 86 -32.05 7.34 -13.14
C LYS A 86 -32.05 7.40 -11.60
N SER A 87 -33.17 7.06 -11.00
CA SER A 87 -33.55 7.32 -9.60
C SER A 87 -32.72 6.64 -8.49
N SER A 88 -31.50 6.12 -8.74
CA SER A 88 -30.66 5.49 -7.71
C SER A 88 -29.49 6.33 -7.22
N ASP A 89 -28.98 7.28 -8.00
CA ASP A 89 -27.75 8.00 -7.65
C ASP A 89 -28.09 9.43 -7.19
N LYS A 90 -28.39 9.63 -5.90
CA LYS A 90 -28.65 10.99 -5.39
C LYS A 90 -27.32 11.78 -5.32
N PRO A 91 -27.23 12.96 -5.97
CA PRO A 91 -26.00 13.75 -6.14
C PRO A 91 -25.56 14.54 -4.88
N GLY A 92 -26.08 14.21 -3.68
CA GLY A 92 -25.78 14.95 -2.45
C GLY A 92 -24.65 14.36 -1.59
N ARG A 93 -24.25 13.11 -1.81
CA ARG A 93 -23.21 12.41 -1.02
C ARG A 93 -21.80 12.49 -1.64
N LEU A 94 -21.71 12.89 -2.90
CA LEU A 94 -20.46 12.95 -3.67
C LEU A 94 -19.60 14.18 -3.36
N GLN A 95 -20.22 15.27 -2.89
CA GLN A 95 -19.51 16.46 -2.41
C GLN A 95 -18.67 16.17 -1.16
N TYR A 96 -19.07 15.19 -0.34
CA TYR A 96 -18.28 14.76 0.81
C TYR A 96 -17.05 13.94 0.42
N LEU A 97 -17.07 13.25 -0.74
CA LEU A 97 -15.93 12.46 -1.21
C LEU A 97 -14.74 13.36 -1.58
N GLU A 98 -15.00 14.46 -2.28
CA GLU A 98 -13.98 15.48 -2.56
C GLU A 98 -13.39 16.03 -1.26
N LEU A 99 -14.24 16.42 -0.31
CA LEU A 99 -13.80 16.91 1.00
C LEU A 99 -12.97 15.88 1.78
N VAL A 100 -13.34 14.60 1.75
CA VAL A 100 -12.58 13.53 2.43
C VAL A 100 -11.21 13.34 1.79
N LEU A 101 -11.13 13.38 0.46
CA LEU A 101 -9.86 13.26 -0.28
C LEU A 101 -8.96 14.48 -0.05
N GLU A 102 -9.53 15.69 -0.08
CA GLU A 102 -8.80 16.93 0.24
C GLU A 102 -8.26 16.92 1.67
N ARG A 103 -9.11 16.55 2.66
CA ARG A 103 -8.69 16.45 4.07
C ARG A 103 -7.60 15.41 4.30
N SER A 104 -7.61 14.35 3.51
CA SER A 104 -6.60 13.29 3.56
C SER A 104 -5.35 13.62 2.74
N ASN A 105 -5.29 14.80 2.13
CA ASN A 105 -4.20 15.27 1.27
C ASN A 105 -3.90 14.32 0.08
N VAL A 106 -4.97 13.83 -0.56
CA VAL A 106 -4.90 12.90 -1.69
C VAL A 106 -5.15 13.65 -2.99
N LEU A 107 -4.24 13.50 -3.96
CA LEU A 107 -4.42 14.00 -5.31
C LEU A 107 -5.53 13.22 -6.03
N ILE A 108 -6.45 13.92 -6.68
CA ILE A 108 -7.56 13.30 -7.40
C ILE A 108 -7.26 13.28 -8.90
N THR A 109 -7.37 12.10 -9.51
CA THR A 109 -7.23 11.90 -10.95
C THR A 109 -8.51 11.29 -11.52
N GLU A 110 -9.21 12.03 -12.39
CA GLU A 110 -10.42 11.52 -13.04
C GLU A 110 -10.08 10.68 -14.28
N LEU A 111 -10.71 9.51 -14.40
CA LEU A 111 -10.62 8.64 -15.58
C LEU A 111 -11.98 8.52 -16.27
N ASP A 112 -12.04 8.41 -17.60
CA ASP A 112 -13.32 8.27 -18.30
C ASP A 112 -14.06 6.99 -17.85
N ARG A 113 -15.40 7.04 -17.76
CA ARG A 113 -16.22 5.90 -17.32
C ARG A 113 -16.02 4.68 -18.22
N ALA A 114 -15.85 4.89 -19.52
CA ALA A 114 -15.56 3.80 -20.45
C ALA A 114 -14.20 3.14 -20.17
N GLU A 115 -13.21 3.91 -19.70
CA GLU A 115 -11.90 3.38 -19.31
C GLU A 115 -11.89 2.84 -17.87
N TYR A 116 -12.83 3.24 -17.01
CA TYR A 116 -12.91 2.75 -15.64
C TYR A 116 -13.69 1.43 -15.56
N PHE A 117 -14.82 1.32 -16.28
CA PHE A 117 -15.73 0.17 -16.24
C PHE A 117 -15.58 -0.73 -17.46
N THR A 118 -14.48 -1.47 -17.54
CA THR A 118 -14.28 -2.50 -18.57
C THR A 118 -14.37 -3.90 -17.99
N ASN A 119 -15.03 -4.81 -18.70
CA ASN A 119 -15.16 -6.21 -18.29
C ASN A 119 -13.86 -7.03 -18.49
N ASP A 120 -12.87 -6.47 -19.20
CA ASP A 120 -11.62 -7.13 -19.57
C ASP A 120 -10.61 -7.26 -18.42
N CYS A 121 -10.96 -6.78 -17.22
CA CYS A 121 -10.11 -6.87 -16.02
C CYS A 121 -9.63 -8.31 -15.73
N PHE A 122 -10.40 -9.34 -16.12
CA PHE A 122 -10.00 -10.74 -15.93
C PHE A 122 -8.89 -11.20 -16.87
N GLU A 123 -8.83 -10.68 -18.10
CA GLU A 123 -7.73 -10.99 -19.01
C GLU A 123 -6.44 -10.33 -18.51
N ASP A 124 -6.55 -9.09 -18.05
CA ASP A 124 -5.48 -8.33 -17.41
C ASP A 124 -4.96 -9.04 -16.14
N LEU A 125 -5.86 -9.48 -15.27
CA LEU A 125 -5.52 -10.24 -14.06
C LEU A 125 -4.91 -11.61 -14.36
N ASN A 126 -5.44 -12.32 -15.35
CA ASN A 126 -4.85 -13.59 -15.78
C ASN A 126 -3.46 -13.38 -16.38
N SER A 127 -3.21 -12.24 -17.03
CA SER A 127 -1.86 -11.87 -17.48
C SER A 127 -0.92 -11.65 -16.29
N LEU A 128 -1.37 -10.94 -15.24
CA LEU A 128 -0.61 -10.76 -13.99
C LEU A 128 -0.28 -12.11 -13.33
N LEU A 129 -1.23 -13.05 -13.28
CA LEU A 129 -1.14 -14.29 -12.50
C LEU A 129 -0.46 -15.47 -13.21
N LYS A 130 -0.41 -15.51 -14.54
CA LYS A 130 -0.12 -16.72 -15.33
C LYS A 130 1.29 -17.33 -15.23
N GLN A 131 2.24 -16.73 -14.49
CA GLN A 131 3.60 -17.30 -14.36
C GLN A 131 4.07 -17.62 -12.93
N ASN A 132 3.35 -17.21 -11.88
CA ASN A 132 3.74 -17.50 -10.48
C ASN A 132 3.38 -18.92 -10.01
N SER A 133 3.10 -19.84 -10.94
CA SER A 133 2.71 -21.23 -10.70
C SER A 133 3.76 -22.08 -9.96
N THR A 134 4.98 -21.56 -9.75
CA THR A 134 6.08 -22.29 -9.09
C THR A 134 6.44 -21.75 -7.70
N SER A 135 5.84 -20.65 -7.23
CA SER A 135 6.05 -20.15 -5.86
C SER A 135 4.71 -19.90 -5.17
N THR A 136 4.32 -20.89 -4.36
CA THR A 136 3.37 -20.85 -3.24
C THR A 136 2.95 -19.45 -2.75
N SER A 137 1.75 -19.01 -3.16
CA SER A 137 0.63 -18.59 -2.29
C SER A 137 -0.29 -17.65 -3.07
N ILE A 138 -1.03 -18.20 -4.02
CA ILE A 138 -2.23 -17.56 -4.53
C ILE A 138 -3.33 -18.61 -4.36
N ASP A 139 -4.22 -18.37 -3.41
CA ASP A 139 -5.51 -19.06 -3.38
C ASP A 139 -6.36 -18.50 -4.51
N VAL A 140 -5.94 -18.76 -5.77
CA VAL A 140 -6.70 -18.45 -6.98
C VAL A 140 -8.15 -18.95 -6.83
N PRO A 141 -8.45 -20.12 -6.20
CA PRO A 141 -9.81 -20.54 -5.94
C PRO A 141 -10.59 -19.62 -4.99
N ASN A 142 -9.97 -19.11 -3.92
CA ASN A 142 -10.62 -18.18 -2.98
C ASN A 142 -10.87 -16.81 -3.63
N LEU A 143 -9.97 -16.37 -4.53
CA LEU A 143 -10.18 -15.16 -5.34
C LEU A 143 -11.40 -15.31 -6.28
N PHE A 144 -11.62 -16.51 -6.82
CA PHE A 144 -12.79 -16.84 -7.65
C PHE A 144 -14.10 -16.93 -6.84
N HIS A 145 -14.07 -17.34 -5.57
CA HIS A 145 -15.24 -17.28 -4.69
C HIS A 145 -15.53 -15.83 -4.26
N ALA A 146 -14.50 -15.06 -3.91
CA ALA A 146 -14.60 -13.64 -3.57
C ALA A 146 -15.07 -12.77 -4.75
N LYS A 147 -14.94 -13.24 -6.00
CA LYS A 147 -15.41 -12.57 -7.21
C LYS A 147 -16.89 -12.18 -7.18
N SER A 148 -17.75 -13.01 -6.57
CA SER A 148 -19.20 -12.71 -6.55
C SER A 148 -19.53 -11.53 -5.63
N GLU A 149 -18.74 -11.33 -4.58
CA GLU A 149 -18.95 -10.27 -3.59
C GLU A 149 -18.16 -9.01 -3.98
N LEU A 150 -16.89 -9.18 -4.38
CA LEU A 150 -15.94 -8.09 -4.66
C LEU A 150 -15.85 -7.68 -6.14
N ALA A 151 -16.87 -7.97 -6.95
CA ALA A 151 -16.86 -7.67 -8.39
C ALA A 151 -16.51 -6.20 -8.70
N GLU A 152 -16.98 -5.28 -7.85
CA GLU A 152 -16.75 -3.85 -7.99
C GLU A 152 -15.32 -3.43 -7.61
N ALA A 153 -14.72 -4.07 -6.60
CA ALA A 153 -13.33 -3.83 -6.23
C ALA A 153 -12.35 -4.29 -7.34
N PHE A 154 -12.71 -5.34 -8.08
CA PHE A 154 -11.94 -5.78 -9.26
C PHE A 154 -12.01 -4.78 -10.41
N LEU A 155 -13.08 -4.01 -10.55
CA LEU A 155 -13.17 -2.93 -11.53
C LEU A 155 -12.21 -1.79 -11.17
N CYS A 156 -12.14 -1.40 -9.89
CA CYS A 156 -11.16 -0.44 -9.39
C CYS A 156 -9.72 -0.91 -9.65
N LEU A 157 -9.45 -2.21 -9.48
CA LEU A 157 -8.14 -2.79 -9.77
C LEU A 157 -7.78 -2.69 -11.25
N GLY A 158 -8.73 -2.98 -12.14
CA GLY A 158 -8.57 -2.82 -13.59
C GLY A 158 -8.29 -1.38 -13.99
N ALA A 159 -8.94 -0.41 -13.34
CA ALA A 159 -8.67 1.02 -13.55
C ALA A 159 -7.21 1.37 -13.20
N ILE A 160 -6.68 0.90 -12.07
CA ILE A 160 -5.27 1.09 -11.70
C ILE A 160 -4.35 0.42 -12.72
N PHE A 161 -4.64 -0.82 -13.10
CA PHE A 161 -3.84 -1.59 -14.05
C PHE A 161 -3.69 -0.86 -15.39
N ARG A 162 -4.78 -0.26 -15.88
CA ARG A 162 -4.80 0.54 -17.11
C ARG A 162 -4.12 1.90 -16.94
N PHE A 163 -4.37 2.58 -15.82
CA PHE A 163 -3.73 3.85 -15.51
C PHE A 163 -2.21 3.73 -15.49
N LEU A 164 -1.70 2.66 -14.88
CA LEU A 164 -0.29 2.32 -14.86
C LEU A 164 0.24 1.71 -16.17
N ARG A 165 -0.65 1.43 -17.14
CA ARG A 165 -0.36 0.79 -18.43
C ARG A 165 0.45 -0.50 -18.27
N LEU A 166 0.14 -1.32 -17.25
CA LEU A 166 0.93 -2.50 -16.91
C LEU A 166 0.91 -3.57 -18.02
N GLN A 167 -0.15 -3.64 -18.84
CA GLN A 167 -0.21 -4.53 -20.01
C GLN A 167 0.92 -4.29 -21.01
N SER A 168 1.37 -3.03 -21.14
CA SER A 168 2.47 -2.66 -22.05
C SER A 168 3.85 -2.95 -21.48
N ASN A 169 3.94 -3.29 -20.19
CA ASN A 169 5.19 -3.44 -19.46
C ASN A 169 5.28 -4.84 -18.84
N GLU A 170 5.63 -5.82 -19.68
CA GLU A 170 5.73 -7.25 -19.31
C GLU A 170 6.65 -7.49 -18.10
N ALA A 171 7.69 -6.66 -17.90
CA ALA A 171 8.62 -6.79 -16.79
C ALA A 171 7.99 -6.49 -15.42
N LEU A 172 6.94 -5.67 -15.36
CA LEU A 172 6.25 -5.32 -14.11
C LEU A 172 5.01 -6.19 -13.88
N ALA A 173 4.33 -6.63 -14.94
CA ALA A 173 3.05 -7.33 -14.83
C ALA A 173 3.13 -8.61 -13.98
N HIS A 174 4.21 -9.38 -14.05
CA HIS A 174 4.25 -10.70 -13.41
C HIS A 174 4.70 -10.72 -11.94
N THR A 175 5.08 -9.55 -11.39
CA THR A 175 5.62 -9.46 -10.03
C THR A 175 4.55 -9.19 -8.98
N PHE A 176 3.34 -8.77 -9.38
CA PHE A 176 2.35 -8.31 -8.43
C PHE A 176 1.62 -9.45 -7.71
N THR A 177 1.46 -9.27 -6.39
CA THR A 177 0.61 -10.11 -5.54
C THR A 177 -0.70 -9.39 -5.24
N ILE A 178 -1.79 -10.13 -5.08
CA ILE A 178 -3.12 -9.58 -4.75
C ILE A 178 -3.53 -10.09 -3.37
N SER A 179 -4.01 -9.20 -2.53
CA SER A 179 -4.49 -9.53 -1.18
C SER A 179 -5.74 -8.71 -0.83
N CYS A 180 -6.52 -9.20 0.12
CA CYS A 180 -7.73 -8.52 0.57
C CYS A 180 -7.41 -7.50 1.67
N PHE A 181 -8.05 -6.34 1.59
CA PHE A 181 -8.01 -5.30 2.60
C PHE A 181 -9.24 -5.39 3.50
N SER A 182 -9.04 -5.30 4.81
CA SER A 182 -10.10 -5.25 5.82
C SER A 182 -9.81 -4.14 6.83
N LEU A 183 -10.86 -3.39 7.17
CA LEU A 183 -10.81 -2.31 8.16
C LEU A 183 -10.83 -2.84 9.61
N ASP A 184 -11.17 -4.10 9.83
CA ASP A 184 -11.42 -4.62 11.18
C ASP A 184 -10.13 -5.07 11.91
N ASN A 185 -9.05 -5.28 11.15
CA ASN A 185 -7.76 -5.72 11.68
C ASN A 185 -6.97 -4.58 12.38
N HIS A 186 -7.41 -3.33 12.18
CA HIS A 186 -6.70 -2.15 12.63
C HIS A 186 -7.64 -1.15 13.30
N VAL A 187 -7.08 -0.34 14.20
CA VAL A 187 -7.82 0.75 14.83
C VAL A 187 -8.24 1.75 13.76
N ARG A 188 -9.51 2.16 13.82
CA ARG A 188 -10.06 3.17 12.92
C ARG A 188 -9.66 4.56 13.40
N LEU A 189 -8.96 5.30 12.55
CA LEU A 189 -8.47 6.65 12.82
C LEU A 189 -8.98 7.57 11.71
N ASP A 190 -9.49 8.74 12.10
CA ASP A 190 -9.84 9.82 11.18
C ASP A 190 -8.69 10.81 11.03
N SER A 191 -8.80 11.73 10.05
CA SER A 191 -7.76 12.75 9.81
C SER A 191 -7.60 13.66 11.03
N ALA A 192 -8.69 13.93 11.76
CA ALA A 192 -8.68 14.76 12.94
C ALA A 192 -7.90 14.11 14.08
N ALA A 193 -8.07 12.81 14.36
CA ALA A 193 -7.28 12.10 15.36
C ALA A 193 -5.81 11.99 14.98
N LEU A 194 -5.51 11.70 13.70
CA LEU A 194 -4.11 11.62 13.23
C LEU A 194 -3.38 12.94 13.46
N ASN A 195 -4.04 14.06 13.13
CA ASN A 195 -3.52 15.41 13.37
C ASN A 195 -3.50 15.74 14.86
N ALA A 196 -4.56 15.47 15.64
CA ALA A 196 -4.58 15.80 17.07
C ALA A 196 -3.51 15.05 17.89
N LEU A 197 -3.14 13.84 17.45
CA LEU A 197 -2.09 13.03 18.06
C LEU A 197 -0.69 13.30 17.48
N HIS A 198 -0.58 14.17 16.46
CA HIS A 198 0.63 14.39 15.67
C HIS A 198 1.35 13.07 15.33
N LEU A 199 0.63 12.08 14.81
CA LEU A 199 1.20 10.74 14.59
C LEU A 199 2.34 10.74 13.56
N LEU A 200 2.15 11.50 12.48
CA LEU A 200 3.09 11.63 11.37
C LEU A 200 3.53 13.09 11.21
N PRO A 201 4.71 13.36 10.65
CA PRO A 201 5.16 14.72 10.39
C PRO A 201 4.26 15.40 9.35
N THR A 202 3.88 16.65 9.61
CA THR A 202 3.14 17.49 8.67
C THR A 202 4.11 18.37 7.89
N SER A 203 3.87 18.54 6.58
CA SER A 203 4.76 19.25 5.64
C SER A 203 5.03 20.72 5.97
N SER A 204 4.31 21.30 6.93
CA SER A 204 4.38 22.73 7.29
C SER A 204 5.17 23.02 8.56
N GLU A 205 5.61 22.02 9.32
CA GLU A 205 6.28 22.24 10.61
C GLU A 205 7.80 22.12 10.49
N THR A 206 8.50 23.06 11.12
CA THR A 206 9.96 23.05 11.28
C THR A 206 10.47 21.67 11.71
N GLU A 207 11.58 21.22 11.10
CA GLU A 207 12.27 19.90 11.13
C GLU A 207 12.60 19.27 12.51
N SER A 208 11.97 19.70 13.59
CA SER A 208 12.16 19.08 14.91
C SER A 208 11.56 17.68 14.92
N LYS A 209 12.43 16.68 15.09
CA LYS A 209 12.06 15.27 15.25
C LYS A 209 11.08 15.02 16.40
N TYR A 210 10.98 15.94 17.36
CA TYR A 210 10.13 15.78 18.54
C TYR A 210 8.69 16.30 18.34
N ASN A 211 8.35 16.78 17.14
CA ASN A 211 7.02 17.34 16.86
C ASN A 211 5.97 16.26 16.52
N SER A 212 6.39 15.04 16.17
CA SER A 212 5.48 13.93 15.86
C SER A 212 5.88 12.66 16.59
N VAL A 213 4.91 11.78 16.83
CA VAL A 213 5.14 10.45 17.41
C VAL A 213 6.10 9.64 16.53
N TYR A 214 5.92 9.71 15.21
CA TYR A 214 6.87 9.11 14.26
C TYR A 214 8.29 9.63 14.47
N GLY A 215 8.50 10.94 14.57
CA GLY A 215 9.84 11.49 14.73
C GLY A 215 10.50 11.10 16.07
N VAL A 216 9.73 10.92 17.14
CA VAL A 216 10.20 10.45 18.45
C VAL A 216 10.59 8.96 18.40
N LEU A 217 9.76 8.13 17.76
CA LEU A 217 9.97 6.67 17.73
C LEU A 217 10.94 6.23 16.63
N ASN A 218 11.15 7.05 15.60
CA ASN A 218 11.94 6.67 14.45
C ASN A 218 13.45 6.70 14.74
N HIS A 219 13.93 5.53 15.18
CA HIS A 219 15.35 5.20 15.27
C HIS A 219 15.78 4.16 14.23
N CYS A 220 14.99 3.99 13.17
CA CYS A 220 15.25 3.01 12.12
C CYS A 220 16.48 3.42 11.29
N ARG A 221 17.36 2.43 11.01
CA ARG A 221 18.59 2.64 10.23
C ARG A 221 18.41 2.43 8.73
N THR A 222 17.38 1.71 8.33
CA THR A 222 17.08 1.41 6.92
C THR A 222 15.84 2.18 6.46
N PRO A 223 15.78 2.62 5.19
CA PRO A 223 14.59 3.28 4.64
C PRO A 223 13.33 2.39 4.73
N GLN A 224 13.49 1.09 4.49
CA GLN A 224 12.42 0.10 4.64
C GLN A 224 11.83 0.09 6.06
N GLY A 225 12.70 0.15 7.09
CA GLY A 225 12.25 0.19 8.47
C GLY A 225 11.52 1.50 8.81
N GLN A 226 11.95 2.62 8.24
CA GLN A 226 11.28 3.91 8.39
C GLN A 226 9.86 3.87 7.77
N ARG A 227 9.72 3.31 6.57
CA ARG A 227 8.42 3.11 5.90
C ARG A 227 7.50 2.19 6.70
N LEU A 228 8.04 1.06 7.19
CA LEU A 228 7.29 0.11 8.01
C LEU A 228 6.81 0.74 9.32
N LEU A 229 7.64 1.54 10.00
CA LEU A 229 7.24 2.25 11.20
C LEU A 229 6.10 3.26 10.91
N ALA A 230 6.22 4.02 9.81
CA ALA A 230 5.14 4.92 9.39
C ALA A 230 3.85 4.18 9.07
N GLN A 231 3.93 2.98 8.47
CA GLN A 231 2.78 2.10 8.26
C GLN A 231 2.18 1.64 9.60
N TRP A 232 2.99 1.17 10.55
CA TRP A 232 2.51 0.70 11.86
C TRP A 232 1.79 1.78 12.66
N LEU A 233 2.24 3.04 12.56
CA LEU A 233 1.55 4.16 13.20
C LEU A 233 0.20 4.49 12.55
N ARG A 234 0.07 4.28 11.24
CA ARG A 234 -1.20 4.41 10.50
C ARG A 234 -2.15 3.22 10.73
N GLN A 235 -1.59 2.05 11.02
CA GLN A 235 -2.29 0.78 11.17
C GLN A 235 -2.04 0.15 12.54
N PRO A 236 -2.53 0.75 13.65
CA PRO A 236 -2.42 0.11 14.96
C PRO A 236 -3.23 -1.19 14.98
N LEU A 237 -2.62 -2.27 15.46
CA LEU A 237 -3.27 -3.59 15.53
C LEU A 237 -4.40 -3.63 16.55
N THR A 238 -5.43 -4.43 16.28
CA THR A 238 -6.52 -4.73 17.23
C THR A 238 -6.41 -6.10 17.88
N ASP A 239 -5.67 -7.03 17.26
CA ASP A 239 -5.47 -8.39 17.75
C ASP A 239 -4.40 -8.44 18.84
N VAL A 240 -4.80 -8.88 20.04
CA VAL A 240 -3.94 -9.00 21.22
C VAL A 240 -2.75 -9.93 20.97
N ALA A 241 -2.95 -11.06 20.29
CA ALA A 241 -1.87 -12.02 20.04
C ALA A 241 -0.76 -11.40 19.17
N ARG A 242 -1.16 -10.61 18.16
CA ARG A 242 -0.25 -9.88 17.27
C ARG A 242 0.50 -8.76 18.00
N ILE A 243 -0.17 -8.11 18.97
CA ILE A 243 0.44 -7.08 19.80
C ILE A 243 1.49 -7.70 20.71
N ASP A 244 1.15 -8.79 21.40
CA ASP A 244 2.05 -9.51 22.31
C ASP A 244 3.29 -10.01 21.56
N GLU A 245 3.12 -10.59 20.37
CA GLU A 245 4.25 -11.02 19.54
C GLU A 245 5.22 -9.87 19.18
N ARG A 246 4.69 -8.68 18.87
CA ARG A 246 5.53 -7.50 18.61
C ARG A 246 6.24 -7.04 19.89
N LEU A 247 5.58 -7.12 21.03
CA LEU A 247 6.15 -6.74 22.33
C LEU A 247 7.24 -7.74 22.76
N ASP A 248 7.06 -9.04 22.54
CA ASP A 248 8.04 -10.08 22.82
C ASP A 248 9.34 -9.83 22.03
N LEU A 249 9.23 -9.44 20.76
CA LEU A 249 10.40 -9.07 19.94
C LEU A 249 11.12 -7.84 20.50
N VAL A 250 10.38 -6.83 20.95
CA VAL A 250 10.96 -5.64 21.57
C VAL A 250 11.66 -6.01 22.87
N GLU A 251 11.03 -6.81 23.73
CA GLU A 251 11.59 -7.27 25.00
C GLU A 251 12.90 -8.03 24.81
N ALA A 252 12.96 -8.94 23.83
CA ALA A 252 14.20 -9.66 23.49
C ALA A 252 15.37 -8.71 23.13
N PHE A 253 15.10 -7.62 22.41
CA PHE A 253 16.12 -6.60 22.12
C PHE A 253 16.40 -5.66 23.30
N VAL A 254 15.45 -5.47 24.21
CA VAL A 254 15.66 -4.66 25.43
C VAL A 254 16.60 -5.40 26.38
N ASP A 255 16.35 -6.70 26.61
CA ASP A 255 17.12 -7.56 27.50
C ASP A 255 18.56 -7.75 27.05
N ASP A 256 18.80 -7.94 25.74
CA ASP A 256 20.16 -8.02 25.19
C ASP A 256 20.59 -6.73 24.48
N SER A 257 21.05 -5.77 25.28
CA SER A 257 21.62 -4.51 24.79
C SER A 257 22.83 -4.69 23.86
N SER A 258 23.59 -5.78 24.00
CA SER A 258 24.78 -6.05 23.19
C SER A 258 24.40 -6.48 21.78
N LEU A 259 23.43 -7.39 21.65
CA LEU A 259 22.83 -7.77 20.37
C LEU A 259 22.19 -6.56 19.71
N ARG A 260 21.36 -5.80 20.42
CA ARG A 260 20.70 -4.60 19.88
C ARG A 260 21.70 -3.61 19.29
N ASN A 261 22.77 -3.28 20.00
CA ASN A 261 23.79 -2.36 19.52
C ASN A 261 24.54 -2.91 18.30
N THR A 262 24.87 -4.21 18.32
CA THR A 262 25.55 -4.87 17.19
C THR A 262 24.68 -4.80 15.93
N PHE A 263 23.40 -5.18 16.03
CA PHE A 263 22.47 -5.11 14.91
C PHE A 263 22.25 -3.67 14.41
N HIS A 264 22.07 -2.72 15.33
CA HIS A 264 21.76 -1.33 14.99
C HIS A 264 22.93 -0.60 14.35
N GLU A 265 24.14 -0.70 14.93
CA GLU A 265 25.28 0.08 14.45
C GLU A 265 26.04 -0.59 13.32
N THR A 266 26.11 -1.93 13.30
CA THR A 266 26.97 -2.65 12.35
C THR A 266 26.20 -3.29 11.20
N SER A 267 25.15 -4.08 11.49
CA SER A 267 24.44 -4.87 10.49
C SER A 267 23.49 -4.02 9.67
N LEU A 268 22.50 -3.38 10.32
CA LEU A 268 21.41 -2.68 9.64
C LEU A 268 21.87 -1.45 8.86
N ARG A 269 22.93 -0.78 9.33
CA ARG A 269 23.50 0.39 8.63
C ARG A 269 24.03 0.06 7.24
N ARG A 270 24.39 -1.20 6.98
CA ARG A 270 24.95 -1.66 5.70
C ARG A 270 23.87 -2.17 4.74
N VAL A 271 22.62 -2.29 5.19
CA VAL A 271 21.53 -2.82 4.36
C VAL A 271 21.00 -1.68 3.47
N PRO A 272 21.15 -1.79 2.14
CA PRO A 272 20.58 -0.80 1.23
C PRO A 272 19.05 -0.95 1.16
N ASP A 273 18.38 -0.05 0.44
CA ASP A 273 16.96 -0.17 0.14
C ASP A 273 16.70 -1.35 -0.82
N LEU A 274 16.37 -2.53 -0.26
CA LEU A 274 16.22 -3.79 -0.98
C LEU A 274 15.02 -3.78 -1.94
N PRO A 275 13.80 -3.33 -1.57
CA PRO A 275 12.69 -3.21 -2.52
C PRO A 275 13.03 -2.32 -3.72
N ARG A 276 13.62 -1.14 -3.47
CA ARG A 276 14.03 -0.23 -4.57
C ARG A 276 15.13 -0.85 -5.45
N LEU A 277 16.08 -1.56 -4.84
CA LEU A 277 17.11 -2.28 -5.58
C LEU A 277 16.51 -3.41 -6.43
N ALA A 278 15.63 -4.23 -5.86
CA ALA A 278 14.96 -5.33 -6.54
C ALA A 278 14.18 -4.83 -7.75
N ARG A 279 13.43 -3.74 -7.60
CA ARG A 279 12.71 -3.08 -8.70
C ARG A 279 13.65 -2.61 -9.81
N ARG A 280 14.78 -1.98 -9.48
CA ARG A 280 15.78 -1.54 -10.48
C ARG A 280 16.41 -2.70 -11.25
N LEU A 281 16.63 -3.83 -10.58
CA LEU A 281 17.14 -5.06 -11.21
C LEU A 281 16.10 -5.68 -12.15
N GLN A 282 14.84 -5.77 -11.73
CA GLN A 282 13.74 -6.29 -12.54
C GLN A 282 13.49 -5.44 -13.79
N MET A 283 13.59 -4.11 -13.68
CA MET A 283 13.43 -3.21 -14.83
C MET A 283 14.68 -3.16 -15.75
N SER A 284 15.67 -4.04 -15.54
CA SER A 284 16.96 -4.10 -16.27
C SER A 284 17.69 -2.74 -16.40
N LYS A 285 17.41 -1.79 -15.49
CA LYS A 285 17.97 -0.43 -15.45
C LYS A 285 19.09 -0.29 -14.42
N ALA A 286 19.55 -1.41 -13.84
CA ALA A 286 20.64 -1.39 -12.87
C ALA A 286 22.00 -1.26 -13.58
N SER A 287 22.75 -0.22 -13.26
CA SER A 287 24.15 -0.09 -13.68
C SER A 287 25.02 -1.10 -12.92
N LEU A 288 26.11 -1.57 -13.53
CA LEU A 288 27.06 -2.54 -12.97
C LEU A 288 27.59 -2.15 -11.56
N GLN A 289 27.63 -0.84 -11.26
CA GLN A 289 28.02 -0.30 -9.95
C GLN A 289 27.01 -0.58 -8.82
N VAL A 290 25.71 -0.66 -9.14
CA VAL A 290 24.64 -0.97 -8.18
C VAL A 290 24.68 -2.45 -7.80
N ILE A 291 25.05 -3.31 -8.75
CA ILE A 291 25.18 -4.75 -8.55
C ILE A 291 26.45 -5.07 -7.73
N SER A 292 27.57 -4.37 -7.95
CA SER A 292 28.82 -4.62 -7.21
C SER A 292 28.77 -4.20 -5.74
N THR A 293 28.03 -3.14 -5.40
CA THR A 293 27.83 -2.70 -4.00
C THR A 293 26.86 -3.59 -3.23
N SER A 294 25.81 -4.11 -3.91
CA SER A 294 24.84 -5.01 -3.28
C SER A 294 25.32 -6.46 -3.16
N THR A 295 26.05 -6.98 -4.14
CA THR A 295 26.68 -8.30 -4.02
C THR A 295 27.69 -8.35 -2.88
N PHE A 296 28.42 -7.26 -2.60
CA PHE A 296 29.35 -7.24 -1.46
C PHE A 296 28.65 -7.32 -0.10
N THR A 297 27.42 -6.79 0.03
CA THR A 297 26.64 -6.83 1.29
C THR A 297 25.86 -8.14 1.45
N ALA A 298 25.29 -8.69 0.37
CA ALA A 298 24.66 -10.02 0.37
C ALA A 298 25.70 -11.15 0.51
N VAL A 299 26.88 -11.00 -0.08
CA VAL A 299 28.01 -11.91 0.11
C VAL A 299 28.58 -11.76 1.52
N LEU A 300 28.65 -10.55 2.11
CA LEU A 300 29.04 -10.44 3.53
C LEU A 300 28.02 -11.14 4.45
N LEU A 301 26.72 -11.07 4.16
CA LEU A 301 25.70 -11.74 4.97
C LEU A 301 25.79 -13.28 4.88
N SER A 302 26.21 -13.81 3.74
CA SER A 302 26.48 -15.25 3.57
C SER A 302 27.87 -15.68 4.06
N VAL A 303 28.86 -14.77 4.09
CA VAL A 303 30.24 -15.02 4.55
C VAL A 303 30.40 -14.83 6.07
N VAL A 304 29.53 -14.06 6.74
CA VAL A 304 29.54 -13.86 8.21
C VAL A 304 28.91 -15.02 9.01
N GLY A 305 28.54 -16.12 8.35
CA GLY A 305 28.47 -17.42 9.05
C GLY A 305 27.30 -17.60 10.01
N LEU A 306 26.07 -17.51 9.51
CA LEU A 306 24.94 -18.21 10.11
C LEU A 306 24.57 -19.39 9.20
N ARG A 307 24.62 -20.59 9.79
CA ARG A 307 24.33 -21.86 9.13
C ARG A 307 23.05 -21.78 8.30
N ILE A 308 23.09 -22.44 7.15
CA ILE A 308 22.10 -22.52 6.06
C ILE A 308 20.67 -22.91 6.51
N GLU A 309 20.45 -23.30 7.75
CA GLU A 309 19.12 -23.55 8.31
C GLU A 309 18.34 -22.25 8.61
N THR A 310 18.99 -21.09 8.80
CA THR A 310 18.30 -19.83 9.13
C THR A 310 17.78 -19.04 7.93
N ILE A 311 18.09 -19.44 6.69
CA ILE A 311 17.53 -18.79 5.48
C ILE A 311 16.03 -19.05 5.38
N THR A 312 15.56 -20.21 5.85
CA THR A 312 14.12 -20.47 5.99
C THR A 312 13.48 -19.59 7.05
N LEU A 313 14.19 -19.26 8.14
CA LEU A 313 13.73 -18.32 9.17
C LEU A 313 13.72 -16.86 8.70
N TRP A 314 14.66 -16.43 7.85
CA TRP A 314 14.64 -15.07 7.29
C TRP A 314 13.59 -14.91 6.19
N TYR A 315 13.39 -15.94 5.36
CA TYR A 315 12.24 -16.00 4.46
C TYR A 315 10.95 -16.09 5.26
N LEU A 316 10.88 -16.84 6.36
CA LEU A 316 9.71 -16.83 7.25
C LEU A 316 9.52 -15.47 7.88
N ILE A 317 10.53 -14.77 8.39
CA ILE A 317 10.37 -13.44 8.98
C ILE A 317 9.90 -12.44 7.92
N LEU A 318 10.49 -12.39 6.72
CA LEU A 318 10.01 -11.50 5.66
C LEU A 318 8.64 -11.92 5.10
N TYR A 319 8.35 -13.21 5.00
CA TYR A 319 7.04 -13.74 4.59
C TYR A 319 5.96 -13.49 5.66
N PHE A 320 6.32 -13.55 6.94
CA PHE A 320 5.47 -13.27 8.08
C PHE A 320 5.23 -11.76 8.22
N PHE A 321 6.22 -10.91 7.92
CA PHE A 321 6.00 -9.47 7.79
C PHE A 321 5.24 -9.08 6.51
N SER A 322 5.24 -9.93 5.47
CA SER A 322 4.53 -9.70 4.21
C SER A 322 3.07 -10.19 4.23
N GLN A 323 2.74 -11.17 5.10
CA GLN A 323 1.38 -11.69 5.27
C GLN A 323 0.56 -10.97 6.36
N PHE A 324 1.15 -9.96 7.02
CA PHE A 324 0.54 -9.18 8.10
C PHE A 324 0.47 -7.71 7.67
#